data_AF-A0A838ZUB8-F1
#
_entry.id   AF-A0A838ZUB8-F1
#
_cell.length_a   1.000
_cell.length_b   1.000
_cell.length_c   1.000
_cell.angle_alpha   90.00
_cell.angle_beta   90.00
_cell.angle_gamma   90.00
#
_symmetry.space_group_name_H-M   'P 1'
#
loop_
_entity.id
_entity.type
_entity.pdbx_description
1 polymer ?
#
loop_
_entity_poly.entity_id
_entity_poly.type
_entity_poly.pdbx_seq_one_letter_code
_entity_poly.pdbx_strand_id
1 'polypeptide(L)'
;MKLFLAILILGFGSNSFGQKFEKISETEKQLIGSNSTEMMRVYNRNSPTDSITLKAISHPIKPKNKWTQVLAERMLLSVKNEGGVGIAAPQVGINRRMVWVQRFDKPEKPFELFINPEIIWQSVLMQKGPEGDLSFDERGLVMRHYAIQVRYQNLIGETLTEMMEGFTAVIFQHERDHLDGILLTDRIKEQENMNFEPSSVRSNLYYLKN
;
A
#
# COMPACT_ATOMS: atom_id res chain seq x y z
N MET A 1 43.50 -0.76 -29.28
CA MET A 1 42.96 -2.01 -28.71
C MET A 1 41.56 -1.69 -28.18
N LYS A 2 40.49 -1.96 -28.95
CA LYS A 2 39.10 -1.69 -28.56
C LYS A 2 38.55 -2.92 -27.84
N LEU A 3 38.23 -2.79 -26.56
CA LEU A 3 37.62 -3.85 -25.75
C LEU A 3 36.11 -3.81 -25.99
N PHE A 4 35.57 -4.82 -26.69
CA PHE A 4 34.12 -5.01 -26.81
C PHE A 4 33.61 -5.69 -25.53
N LEU A 5 32.80 -4.97 -24.76
CA LEU A 5 32.06 -5.53 -23.63
C LEU A 5 30.72 -6.05 -24.16
N ALA A 6 30.62 -7.38 -24.35
CA ALA A 6 29.36 -8.03 -24.68
C ALA A 6 28.50 -8.11 -23.41
N ILE A 7 27.46 -7.29 -23.33
CA ILE A 7 26.43 -7.39 -22.29
C ILE A 7 25.50 -8.54 -22.66
N LEU A 8 25.63 -9.65 -21.93
CA LEU A 8 24.75 -10.80 -22.04
C LEU A 8 23.40 -10.43 -21.39
N ILE A 9 22.41 -10.06 -22.19
CA ILE A 9 21.04 -9.87 -21.71
C ILE A 9 20.43 -11.26 -21.51
N LEU A 10 20.50 -11.76 -20.28
CA LEU A 10 19.72 -12.92 -19.84
C LEU A 10 18.25 -12.50 -19.74
N GLY A 11 17.49 -12.80 -20.79
CA GLY A 11 16.03 -12.70 -20.76
C GLY A 11 15.47 -13.70 -19.75
N PHE A 12 15.09 -13.24 -18.57
CA PHE A 12 14.22 -14.00 -17.68
C PHE A 12 12.82 -14.05 -18.32
N GLY A 13 12.48 -15.21 -18.88
CA GLY A 13 11.11 -15.51 -19.29
C GLY A 13 10.19 -15.37 -18.09
N SER A 14 9.24 -14.45 -18.16
CA SER A 14 8.15 -14.35 -17.20
C SER A 14 7.26 -15.57 -17.36
N ASN A 15 7.42 -16.57 -16.50
CA ASN A 15 6.39 -17.58 -16.28
C ASN A 15 5.15 -16.84 -15.73
N SER A 16 4.19 -16.53 -16.60
CA SER A 16 2.90 -16.00 -16.19
C SER A 16 2.10 -17.14 -15.54
N PHE A 17 2.39 -17.42 -14.28
CA PHE A 17 1.43 -18.12 -13.41
C PHE A 17 0.21 -17.21 -13.35
N GLY A 18 -0.87 -17.57 -14.06
CA GLY A 18 -2.05 -16.72 -14.19
C GLY A 18 -2.64 -16.45 -12.81
N GLN A 19 -2.45 -15.24 -12.28
CA GLN A 19 -3.08 -14.82 -11.04
C GLN A 19 -4.60 -14.95 -11.21
N LYS A 20 -5.23 -15.77 -10.36
CA LYS A 20 -6.69 -15.91 -10.36
C LYS A 20 -7.28 -14.67 -9.69
N PHE A 21 -8.12 -13.97 -10.43
CA PHE A 21 -8.89 -12.84 -9.91
C PHE A 21 -10.31 -13.29 -9.61
N GLU A 22 -10.77 -13.05 -8.40
CA GLU A 22 -12.18 -13.19 -8.08
C GLU A 22 -13.00 -12.13 -8.81
N LYS A 23 -14.26 -12.47 -9.11
CA LYS A 23 -15.18 -11.49 -9.67
C LYS A 23 -15.58 -10.51 -8.58
N ILE A 24 -15.59 -9.22 -8.93
CA ILE A 24 -16.22 -8.18 -8.12
C ILE A 24 -17.71 -8.54 -7.98
N SER A 25 -18.17 -8.67 -6.74
CA SER A 25 -19.54 -9.03 -6.36
C SER A 25 -20.54 -7.92 -6.73
N GLU A 26 -21.83 -8.26 -6.77
CA GLU A 26 -22.87 -7.24 -7.05
C GLU A 26 -22.93 -6.16 -5.97
N THR A 27 -22.70 -6.51 -4.70
CA THR A 27 -22.63 -5.54 -3.60
C THR A 27 -21.47 -4.57 -3.78
N GLU A 28 -20.27 -5.08 -4.14
CA GLU A 28 -19.13 -4.22 -4.45
C GLU A 28 -19.42 -3.31 -5.66
N LYS A 29 -20.06 -3.83 -6.72
CA LYS A 29 -20.43 -3.00 -7.89
C LYS A 29 -21.42 -1.90 -7.52
N GLN A 30 -22.39 -2.18 -6.65
CA GLN A 30 -23.33 -1.17 -6.17
C GLN A 30 -22.60 -0.10 -5.36
N LEU A 31 -21.70 -0.48 -4.45
CA LEU A 31 -20.94 0.46 -3.64
C LEU A 31 -19.97 1.31 -4.50
N ILE A 32 -19.31 0.69 -5.48
CA ILE A 32 -18.40 1.38 -6.41
C ILE A 32 -19.18 2.26 -7.41
N GLY A 33 -20.37 1.82 -7.84
CA GLY A 33 -21.16 2.50 -8.86
C GLY A 33 -22.08 3.61 -8.35
N SER A 34 -22.50 3.56 -7.08
CA SER A 34 -23.32 4.61 -6.48
C SER A 34 -22.54 5.91 -6.41
N ASN A 35 -23.06 6.97 -7.03
CA ASN A 35 -22.38 8.26 -7.16
C ASN A 35 -20.94 8.12 -7.66
N SER A 36 -20.75 7.44 -8.80
CA SER A 36 -19.43 7.04 -9.30
C SER A 36 -18.41 8.18 -9.52
N THR A 37 -18.84 9.44 -9.51
CA THR A 37 -18.01 10.64 -9.66
C THR A 37 -17.69 11.34 -8.32
N GLU A 38 -18.21 10.84 -7.21
CA GLU A 38 -18.01 11.40 -5.87
C GLU A 38 -17.05 10.54 -5.05
N MET A 39 -16.45 11.15 -4.04
CA MET A 39 -15.64 10.43 -3.04
C MET A 39 -16.45 9.29 -2.39
N MET A 40 -15.75 8.26 -1.97
CA MET A 40 -16.30 7.23 -1.09
C MET A 40 -16.14 7.64 0.37
N ARG A 41 -17.11 7.26 1.21
CA ARG A 41 -17.02 7.45 2.65
C ARG A 41 -15.85 6.64 3.20
N VAL A 42 -14.98 7.28 3.98
CA VAL A 42 -13.96 6.57 4.75
C VAL A 42 -14.60 5.88 5.95
N TYR A 43 -14.30 4.59 6.09
CA TYR A 43 -14.80 3.70 7.14
C TYR A 43 -14.13 4.06 8.46
N ASN A 44 -14.92 4.07 9.54
CA ASN A 44 -14.47 4.45 10.87
C ASN A 44 -14.31 3.19 11.74
N ARG A 45 -13.12 2.95 12.28
CA ARG A 45 -12.82 1.75 13.08
C ARG A 45 -13.76 1.55 14.29
N ASN A 46 -14.32 2.63 14.84
CA ASN A 46 -15.24 2.61 15.98
C ASN A 46 -16.67 2.21 15.59
N SER A 47 -17.01 2.18 14.29
CA SER A 47 -18.23 1.57 13.79
C SER A 47 -18.07 0.04 13.72
N PRO A 48 -18.90 -0.77 14.41
CA PRO A 48 -18.77 -2.22 14.41
C PRO A 48 -18.80 -2.85 13.01
N THR A 49 -19.63 -2.33 12.11
CA THR A 49 -19.75 -2.84 10.73
C THR A 49 -18.53 -2.51 9.88
N ASP A 50 -18.00 -1.31 10.05
CA ASP A 50 -16.81 -0.86 9.32
C ASP A 50 -15.57 -1.64 9.78
N SER A 51 -15.46 -1.84 11.10
CA SER A 51 -14.35 -2.56 11.72
C SER A 51 -14.20 -3.99 11.17
N ILE A 52 -15.30 -4.65 10.83
CA ILE A 52 -15.28 -5.97 10.18
C ILE A 52 -14.58 -5.89 8.81
N THR A 53 -14.88 -4.86 8.02
CA THR A 53 -14.27 -4.65 6.69
C THR A 53 -12.80 -4.27 6.83
N LEU A 54 -12.48 -3.33 7.73
CA LEU A 54 -11.11 -2.85 7.97
C LEU A 54 -10.15 -3.94 8.44
N LYS A 55 -10.66 -4.98 9.10
CA LYS A 55 -9.88 -6.12 9.61
C LYS A 55 -9.91 -7.36 8.72
N ALA A 56 -10.60 -7.31 7.59
CA ALA A 56 -10.71 -8.44 6.66
C ALA A 56 -9.57 -8.43 5.63
N ILE A 57 -9.06 -9.62 5.31
CA ILE A 57 -8.03 -9.80 4.27
C ILE A 57 -8.61 -9.46 2.89
N SER A 58 -7.89 -8.63 2.15
CA SER A 58 -8.27 -8.21 0.80
C SER A 58 -7.80 -9.16 -0.28
N HIS A 59 -8.65 -9.36 -1.28
CA HIS A 59 -8.42 -10.28 -2.39
C HIS A 59 -7.86 -9.58 -3.62
N PRO A 60 -7.06 -10.26 -4.47
CA PRO A 60 -6.57 -9.67 -5.71
C PRO A 60 -7.70 -9.13 -6.60
N ILE A 61 -7.45 -8.00 -7.24
CA ILE A 61 -8.38 -7.34 -8.16
C ILE A 61 -7.82 -7.29 -9.57
N LYS A 62 -8.67 -7.57 -10.57
CA LYS A 62 -8.26 -7.52 -11.97
C LYS A 62 -8.02 -6.06 -12.40
N PRO A 63 -6.81 -5.66 -12.84
CA PRO A 63 -6.53 -4.26 -13.17
C PRO A 63 -7.35 -3.74 -14.36
N LYS A 64 -7.35 -4.47 -15.48
CA LYS A 64 -8.13 -4.17 -16.70
C LYS A 64 -9.63 -4.48 -16.50
N ASN A 65 -10.30 -3.71 -15.66
CA ASN A 65 -11.73 -3.84 -15.37
C ASN A 65 -12.33 -2.46 -15.09
N LYS A 66 -13.54 -2.20 -15.61
CA LYS A 66 -14.23 -0.91 -15.44
C LYS A 66 -14.43 -0.52 -13.97
N TRP A 67 -14.72 -1.47 -13.10
CA TRP A 67 -14.97 -1.22 -11.68
C TRP A 67 -13.68 -0.93 -10.93
N THR A 68 -12.56 -1.52 -11.34
CA THR A 68 -11.24 -1.20 -10.78
C THR A 68 -10.88 0.25 -11.07
N GLN A 69 -11.15 0.72 -12.29
CA GLN A 69 -10.92 2.12 -12.65
C GLN A 69 -11.80 3.07 -11.83
N VAL A 70 -13.12 2.83 -11.76
CA VAL A 70 -14.04 3.66 -10.98
C VAL A 70 -13.64 3.69 -9.50
N LEU A 71 -13.30 2.54 -8.92
CA LEU A 71 -12.85 2.46 -7.53
C LEU A 71 -11.54 3.26 -7.32
N ALA A 72 -10.57 3.13 -8.23
CA ALA A 72 -9.32 3.89 -8.15
C ALA A 72 -9.57 5.40 -8.20
N GLU A 73 -10.41 5.87 -9.12
CA GLU A 73 -10.74 7.30 -9.26
C GLU A 73 -11.43 7.85 -8.00
N ARG A 74 -12.39 7.11 -7.44
CA ARG A 74 -13.11 7.55 -6.24
C ARG A 74 -12.27 7.48 -4.98
N MET A 75 -11.41 6.48 -4.82
CA MET A 75 -10.43 6.44 -3.74
C MET A 75 -9.48 7.63 -3.77
N LEU A 76 -9.05 8.05 -4.97
CA LEU A 76 -8.21 9.24 -5.13
C LEU A 76 -8.94 10.52 -4.69
N LEU A 77 -10.25 10.62 -4.98
CA LEU A 77 -11.07 11.72 -4.48
C LEU A 77 -11.17 11.68 -2.95
N SER A 78 -11.41 10.52 -2.35
CA SER A 78 -11.50 10.35 -0.89
C SER A 78 -10.22 10.78 -0.18
N VAL A 79 -9.06 10.24 -0.56
CA VAL A 79 -7.80 10.58 0.14
C VAL A 79 -7.46 12.05 0.05
N LYS A 80 -7.73 12.69 -1.10
CA LYS A 80 -7.51 14.13 -1.27
C LYS A 80 -8.47 14.97 -0.44
N ASN A 81 -9.75 14.59 -0.37
CA ASN A 81 -10.75 15.32 0.41
C ASN A 81 -10.49 15.25 1.92
N GLU A 82 -10.08 14.08 2.41
CA GLU A 82 -9.76 13.87 3.82
C GLU A 82 -8.36 14.42 4.22
N GLY A 83 -7.59 14.97 3.26
CA GLY A 83 -6.24 15.48 3.52
C GLY A 83 -5.23 14.38 3.87
N GLY A 84 -5.48 13.14 3.45
CA GLY A 84 -4.60 12.00 3.66
C GLY A 84 -3.43 11.94 2.67
N VAL A 85 -2.41 11.15 3.02
CA VAL A 85 -1.24 10.88 2.17
C VAL A 85 -1.25 9.46 1.58
N GLY A 86 -2.24 8.66 1.94
CA GLY A 86 -2.46 7.31 1.45
C GLY A 86 -3.88 6.85 1.75
N ILE A 87 -4.37 5.87 0.98
CA ILE A 87 -5.64 5.18 1.25
C ILE A 87 -5.63 3.78 0.62
N ALA A 88 -6.21 2.82 1.33
CA ALA A 88 -6.44 1.45 0.89
C ALA A 88 -7.94 1.19 0.62
N ALA A 89 -8.25 0.31 -0.34
CA ALA A 89 -9.63 0.00 -0.69
C ALA A 89 -10.52 -0.48 0.48
N PRO A 90 -10.00 -1.24 1.49
CA PRO A 90 -10.77 -1.58 2.69
C PRO A 90 -11.28 -0.38 3.48
N GLN A 91 -10.55 0.74 3.48
CA GLN A 91 -10.96 1.97 4.14
C GLN A 91 -12.17 2.64 3.46
N VAL A 92 -12.54 2.21 2.25
CA VAL A 92 -13.76 2.65 1.56
C VAL A 92 -14.77 1.51 1.37
N GLY A 93 -14.61 0.42 2.13
CA GLY A 93 -15.56 -0.69 2.16
C GLY A 93 -15.34 -1.78 1.12
N ILE A 94 -14.21 -1.77 0.41
CA ILE A 94 -13.92 -2.76 -0.64
C ILE A 94 -12.67 -3.57 -0.29
N ASN A 95 -12.83 -4.83 0.13
CA ASN A 95 -11.71 -5.73 0.43
C ASN A 95 -11.00 -6.28 -0.83
N ARG A 96 -10.42 -5.36 -1.60
CA ARG A 96 -9.61 -5.64 -2.80
C ARG A 96 -8.22 -5.04 -2.66
N ARG A 97 -7.21 -5.72 -3.21
CA ARG A 97 -5.82 -5.29 -3.09
C ARG A 97 -5.51 -4.09 -3.98
N MET A 98 -5.78 -2.90 -3.48
CA MET A 98 -5.51 -1.64 -4.18
C MET A 98 -5.27 -0.51 -3.19
N VAL A 99 -4.24 0.28 -3.42
CA VAL A 99 -3.87 1.41 -2.58
C VAL A 99 -3.45 2.61 -3.44
N TRP A 100 -3.71 3.81 -2.94
CA TRP A 100 -3.07 5.04 -3.40
C TRP A 100 -2.04 5.47 -2.37
N VAL A 101 -0.87 5.90 -2.85
CA VAL A 101 0.22 6.40 -2.00
C VAL A 101 0.71 7.73 -2.56
N GLN A 102 0.89 8.72 -1.69
CA GLN A 102 1.54 9.96 -2.04
C GLN A 102 3.06 9.73 -2.17
N ARG A 103 3.61 10.04 -3.34
CA ARG A 103 5.02 9.89 -3.71
C ARG A 103 5.80 11.16 -3.45
N PHE A 104 6.22 11.37 -2.20
CA PHE A 104 7.08 12.51 -1.81
C PHE A 104 8.45 12.50 -2.51
N ASP A 105 8.87 11.34 -3.00
CA ASP A 105 10.05 11.11 -3.82
C ASP A 105 9.83 11.41 -5.33
N LYS A 106 8.58 11.63 -5.77
CA LYS A 106 8.22 11.97 -7.15
C LYS A 106 7.35 13.24 -7.19
N PRO A 107 7.93 14.45 -7.07
CA PRO A 107 7.15 15.70 -6.98
C PRO A 107 6.21 15.95 -8.17
N GLU A 108 6.60 15.52 -9.38
CA GLU A 108 5.80 15.67 -10.61
C GLU A 108 4.60 14.72 -10.72
N LYS A 109 4.57 13.64 -9.92
CA LYS A 109 3.50 12.64 -9.89
C LYS A 109 3.19 12.30 -8.44
N PRO A 110 2.53 13.22 -7.70
CA PRO A 110 2.50 13.15 -6.25
C PRO A 110 1.64 12.00 -5.73
N PHE A 111 0.73 11.41 -6.52
CA PHE A 111 -0.03 10.23 -6.10
C PHE A 111 0.12 9.11 -7.12
N GLU A 112 0.36 7.89 -6.64
CA GLU A 112 0.52 6.71 -7.47
C GLU A 112 -0.37 5.56 -6.98
N LEU A 113 -0.97 4.85 -7.93
CA LEU A 113 -1.89 3.75 -7.69
C LEU A 113 -1.12 2.43 -7.77
N PHE A 114 -1.29 1.59 -6.75
CA PHE A 114 -0.69 0.28 -6.68
C PHE A 114 -1.80 -0.77 -6.64
N ILE A 115 -1.92 -1.56 -7.70
CA ILE A 115 -2.88 -2.66 -7.78
C ILE A 115 -2.17 -3.98 -7.51
N ASN A 116 -2.76 -4.81 -6.65
CA ASN A 116 -2.17 -6.06 -6.16
C ASN A 116 -0.72 -5.90 -5.65
N PRO A 117 -0.42 -4.88 -4.82
CA PRO A 117 0.94 -4.64 -4.36
C PRO A 117 1.49 -5.78 -3.51
N GLU A 118 2.80 -6.01 -3.67
CA GLU A 118 3.61 -6.94 -2.89
C GLU A 118 4.96 -6.29 -2.55
N ILE A 119 5.38 -6.39 -1.29
CA ILE A 119 6.75 -6.07 -0.87
C ILE A 119 7.59 -7.31 -1.13
N ILE A 120 8.49 -7.26 -2.11
CA ILE A 120 9.31 -8.39 -2.54
C ILE A 120 10.71 -8.39 -1.91
N TRP A 121 11.10 -7.25 -1.32
CA TRP A 121 12.31 -7.11 -0.52
C TRP A 121 12.12 -5.94 0.46
N GLN A 122 12.80 -6.01 1.61
CA GLN A 122 12.79 -4.97 2.62
C GLN A 122 14.16 -4.86 3.29
N SER A 123 14.56 -3.64 3.67
CA SER A 123 15.85 -3.39 4.31
C SER A 123 15.89 -3.89 5.74
N VAL A 124 17.06 -4.31 6.21
CA VAL A 124 17.31 -4.54 7.65
C VAL A 124 17.24 -3.25 8.47
N LEU A 125 17.58 -2.12 7.84
CA LEU A 125 17.47 -0.80 8.44
C LEU A 125 15.99 -0.44 8.58
N MET A 126 15.61 0.01 9.77
CA MET A 126 14.25 0.41 10.09
C MET A 126 14.22 1.90 10.45
N GLN A 127 13.05 2.52 10.27
CA GLN A 127 12.78 3.90 10.63
C GLN A 127 11.63 3.95 11.63
N LYS A 128 11.83 4.67 12.73
CA LYS A 128 10.75 5.05 13.65
C LYS A 128 10.14 6.36 13.18
N GLY A 129 8.84 6.39 12.94
CA GLY A 129 8.14 7.58 12.46
C GLY A 129 6.72 7.73 13.01
N PRO A 130 6.19 8.96 13.05
CA PRO A 130 4.80 9.18 13.40
C PRO A 130 3.87 8.70 12.29
N GLU A 131 2.84 7.96 12.67
CA GLU A 131 1.74 7.53 11.81
C GLU A 131 0.39 7.93 12.40
N GLY A 132 -0.60 8.07 11.52
CA GLY A 132 -2.02 8.18 11.81
C GLY A 132 -2.79 7.51 10.67
N ASP A 133 -4.12 7.47 10.76
CA ASP A 133 -4.97 6.73 9.82
C ASP A 133 -6.27 7.49 9.57
N LEU A 134 -6.79 7.45 8.35
CA LEU A 134 -8.04 8.12 8.02
C LEU A 134 -9.25 7.45 8.68
N SER A 135 -9.12 6.20 9.11
CA SER A 135 -10.19 5.43 9.73
C SER A 135 -10.36 5.65 11.23
N PHE A 136 -9.45 6.36 11.90
CA PHE A 136 -9.52 6.64 13.35
C PHE A 136 -8.48 7.68 13.81
N ASP A 137 -8.75 8.36 14.93
CA ASP A 137 -7.94 9.51 15.38
C ASP A 137 -6.61 9.15 16.05
N GLU A 138 -6.42 7.90 16.50
CA GLU A 138 -5.19 7.53 17.19
C GLU A 138 -3.94 7.68 16.31
N ARG A 139 -2.88 8.19 16.93
CA ARG A 139 -1.55 8.38 16.33
C ARG A 139 -0.51 7.68 17.18
N GLY A 140 0.58 7.24 16.54
CA GLY A 140 1.67 6.63 17.27
C GLY A 140 2.98 6.60 16.49
N LEU A 141 4.04 6.25 17.19
CA LEU A 141 5.35 6.03 16.57
C LEU A 141 5.48 4.56 16.19
N VAL A 142 5.59 4.29 14.90
CA VAL A 142 5.65 2.94 14.35
C VAL A 142 7.02 2.67 13.73
N MET A 143 7.52 1.45 13.92
CA MET A 143 8.72 0.95 13.26
C MET A 143 8.37 0.38 11.89
N ARG A 144 8.99 0.92 10.84
CA ARG A 144 8.85 0.43 9.45
C ARG A 144 10.20 0.14 8.84
N HIS A 145 10.25 -0.73 7.83
CA HIS A 145 11.48 -0.87 7.04
C HIS A 145 11.78 0.44 6.32
N TYR A 146 13.03 0.89 6.40
CA TYR A 146 13.44 2.17 5.82
C TYR A 146 13.32 2.17 4.29
N ALA A 147 13.70 1.05 3.66
CA ALA A 147 13.62 0.87 2.22
C ALA A 147 12.90 -0.45 1.89
N ILE A 148 12.12 -0.42 0.82
CA ILE A 148 11.36 -1.57 0.32
C ILE A 148 11.49 -1.65 -1.20
N GLN A 149 11.45 -2.87 -1.74
CA GLN A 149 11.21 -3.11 -3.15
C GLN A 149 9.78 -3.63 -3.31
N VAL A 150 9.02 -2.97 -4.18
CA VAL A 150 7.61 -3.26 -4.38
C VAL A 150 7.40 -3.77 -5.81
N ARG A 151 6.60 -4.83 -5.95
CA ARG A 151 6.01 -5.28 -7.22
C ARG A 151 4.51 -5.02 -7.19
N TYR A 152 3.96 -4.48 -8.27
CA TYR A 152 2.54 -4.15 -8.38
C TYR A 152 2.10 -4.08 -9.84
N GLN A 153 0.82 -3.81 -10.06
CA GLN A 153 0.24 -3.58 -11.39
C GLN A 153 -0.35 -2.18 -11.51
N ASN A 154 -0.30 -1.61 -12.71
CA ASN A 154 -1.07 -0.40 -13.06
C ASN A 154 -2.46 -0.76 -13.64
N LEU A 155 -3.29 0.24 -13.96
CA LEU A 155 -4.64 0.04 -14.52
C LEU A 155 -4.65 -0.72 -15.86
N ILE A 156 -3.57 -0.60 -16.64
CA ILE A 156 -3.40 -1.37 -17.88
C ILE A 156 -2.74 -2.74 -17.64
N GLY A 157 -2.68 -3.20 -16.39
CA GLY A 157 -2.24 -4.55 -16.01
C GLY A 157 -0.76 -4.83 -16.24
N GLU A 158 0.06 -3.83 -16.53
CA GLU A 158 1.51 -3.98 -16.60
C GLU A 158 2.07 -4.17 -15.20
N THR A 159 2.96 -5.15 -15.05
CA THR A 159 3.69 -5.38 -13.80
C THR A 159 4.88 -4.45 -13.73
N LEU A 160 4.95 -3.69 -12.65
CA LEU A 160 6.00 -2.72 -12.36
C LEU A 160 6.77 -3.20 -11.12
N THR A 161 8.03 -2.80 -11.03
CA THR A 161 8.85 -3.02 -9.84
C THR A 161 9.69 -1.79 -9.58
N GLU A 162 9.69 -1.31 -8.34
CA GLU A 162 10.46 -0.13 -7.96
C GLU A 162 10.89 -0.16 -6.50
N MET A 163 11.91 0.64 -6.18
CA MET A 163 12.38 0.88 -4.82
C MET A 163 11.69 2.12 -4.24
N MET A 164 11.37 2.08 -2.95
CA MET A 164 10.89 3.22 -2.18
C MET A 164 11.66 3.29 -0.87
N GLU A 165 11.93 4.51 -0.40
CA GLU A 165 12.68 4.75 0.83
C GLU A 165 12.03 5.83 1.69
N GLY A 166 12.43 5.87 2.96
CA GLY A 166 12.04 6.92 3.89
C GLY A 166 10.52 7.04 4.06
N PHE A 167 10.00 8.25 3.97
CA PHE A 167 8.58 8.49 4.27
C PHE A 167 7.63 7.86 3.24
N THR A 168 7.99 7.83 1.95
CA THR A 168 7.18 7.12 0.95
C THR A 168 7.10 5.61 1.26
N ALA A 169 8.21 4.99 1.71
CA ALA A 169 8.19 3.59 2.13
C ALA A 169 7.32 3.35 3.37
N VAL A 170 7.29 4.29 4.32
CA VAL A 170 6.41 4.26 5.49
C VAL A 170 4.94 4.26 5.08
N ILE A 171 4.54 5.24 4.24
CA ILE A 171 3.16 5.34 3.75
C ILE A 171 2.76 4.05 3.03
N PHE A 172 3.61 3.57 2.12
CA PHE A 172 3.30 2.34 1.39
C PHE A 172 3.09 1.13 2.31
N GLN A 173 3.97 0.93 3.30
CA GLN A 173 3.84 -0.18 4.25
C GLN A 173 2.55 -0.06 5.07
N HIS A 174 2.17 1.16 5.48
CA HIS A 174 0.90 1.42 6.14
C HIS A 174 -0.29 1.03 5.26
N GLU A 175 -0.35 1.52 4.03
CA GLU A 175 -1.48 1.19 3.13
C GLU A 175 -1.53 -0.29 2.77
N ARG A 176 -0.36 -0.93 2.64
CA ARG A 176 -0.27 -2.36 2.37
C ARG A 176 -0.76 -3.21 3.54
N ASP A 177 -0.60 -2.75 4.78
CA ASP A 177 -1.11 -3.44 5.97
C ASP A 177 -2.65 -3.50 6.02
N HIS A 178 -3.32 -2.43 5.61
CA HIS A 178 -4.79 -2.41 5.45
C HIS A 178 -5.29 -3.53 4.53
N LEU A 179 -4.52 -3.89 3.50
CA LEU A 179 -4.90 -4.99 2.60
C LEU A 179 -4.90 -6.37 3.27
N ASP A 180 -4.22 -6.50 4.41
CA ASP A 180 -4.17 -7.73 5.20
C ASP A 180 -4.97 -7.60 6.50
N GLY A 181 -5.73 -6.51 6.67
CA GLY A 181 -6.53 -6.26 7.87
C GLY A 181 -5.72 -5.86 9.11
N ILE A 182 -4.50 -5.36 8.92
CA ILE A 182 -3.59 -4.94 9.98
C ILE A 182 -3.68 -3.42 10.12
N LEU A 183 -3.99 -2.94 11.32
CA LEU A 183 -4.08 -1.50 11.62
C LEU A 183 -2.81 -1.00 12.31
N LEU A 184 -2.57 0.31 12.32
CA LEU A 184 -1.39 0.88 12.99
C LEU A 184 -1.33 0.52 14.48
N THR A 185 -2.48 0.37 15.15
CA THR A 185 -2.55 -0.05 16.56
C THR A 185 -2.02 -1.46 16.77
N ASP A 186 -2.18 -2.34 15.78
CA ASP A 186 -1.65 -3.69 15.82
C ASP A 186 -0.12 -3.66 15.71
N ARG A 187 0.43 -2.81 14.83
CA ARG A 187 1.88 -2.60 14.72
C ARG A 187 2.50 -1.97 15.97
N ILE A 188 1.83 -1.03 16.61
CA ILE A 188 2.26 -0.45 17.89
C ILE A 188 2.34 -1.54 18.96
N LYS A 189 1.32 -2.40 19.06
CA LYS A 189 1.31 -3.50 20.03
C LYS A 189 2.36 -4.56 19.72
N GLU A 190 2.56 -4.87 18.44
CA GLU A 190 3.56 -5.84 17.98
C GLU A 190 4.97 -5.39 18.36
N GLN A 191 5.33 -4.13 18.09
CA GLN A 191 6.68 -3.62 18.35
C GLN A 191 7.02 -3.48 19.84
N GLU A 192 6.05 -3.44 20.75
CA GLU A 192 6.29 -3.42 22.21
C GLU A 192 7.04 -4.68 22.69
N ASN A 193 6.91 -5.78 21.95
CA ASN A 193 7.58 -7.05 22.25
C ASN A 193 8.88 -7.23 21.45
N MET A 194 9.38 -6.19 20.80
CA MET A 194 10.58 -6.21 19.97
C MET A 194 11.69 -5.33 20.55
N ASN A 195 12.94 -5.73 20.32
CA ASN A 195 14.11 -4.97 20.75
C ASN A 195 14.76 -4.27 19.56
N PHE A 196 14.90 -2.95 19.65
CA PHE A 196 15.53 -2.14 18.60
C PHE A 196 16.79 -1.47 19.12
N GLU A 197 17.85 -1.52 18.34
CA GLU A 197 19.08 -0.78 18.60
C GLU A 197 19.19 0.44 17.67
N PRO A 198 19.54 1.63 18.17
CA PRO A 198 19.71 2.81 17.34
C PRO A 198 20.84 2.62 16.32
N SER A 199 20.60 3.09 15.09
CA SER A 199 21.64 3.21 14.08
C SER A 199 22.57 4.39 14.40
N SER A 200 23.85 4.25 14.06
CA SER A 200 24.82 5.36 14.14
C SER A 200 24.62 6.42 13.04
N VAL A 201 23.78 6.14 12.02
CA VAL A 201 23.63 6.99 10.84
C VAL A 201 22.68 8.17 11.10
N ARG A 202 21.50 7.92 11.69
CA ARG A 202 20.50 8.95 12.05
C ARG A 202 19.72 8.51 13.28
N SER A 203 19.27 9.49 14.07
CA SER A 203 18.61 9.26 15.36
C SER A 203 17.25 8.55 15.29
N ASN A 204 16.57 8.60 14.15
CA ASN A 204 15.29 7.92 13.94
C ASN A 204 15.42 6.57 13.20
N LEU A 205 16.65 6.10 12.97
CA LEU A 205 16.92 4.83 12.31
C LEU A 205 17.41 3.79 13.31
N TYR A 206 17.02 2.54 13.09
CA TYR A 206 17.23 1.43 14.02
C TYR A 206 17.51 0.13 13.29
N TYR A 207 18.04 -0.86 14.01
CA TYR A 207 18.08 -2.26 13.60
C TYR A 207 17.25 -3.09 14.58
N LEU A 208 16.53 -4.10 14.06
CA LEU A 208 15.86 -5.09 14.88
C LEU A 208 16.91 -6.06 15.44
N LYS A 209 16.94 -6.21 16.76
CA LYS A 209 17.85 -7.11 17.46
C LYS A 209 17.15 -8.45 17.69
N ASN A 210 17.70 -9.50 17.09
CA ASN A 210 17.26 -10.89 17.31
C ASN A 210 17.64 -11.39 18.71
#